data_AF-A0A1I8CLL8-F1
#
_entry.id   AF-A0A1I8CLL8-F1
#
_cell.length_a   1.000
_cell.length_b   1.000
_cell.length_c   1.000
_cell.angle_alpha   90.00
_cell.angle_beta   90.00
_cell.angle_gamma   90.00
#
_symmetry.space_group_name_H-M   'P 1'
#
loop_
_entity.id
_entity.type
_entity.pdbx_description
1 polymer ?
#
loop_
_entity_poly.entity_id
_entity_poly.type
_entity_poly.pdbx_seq_one_letter_code
_entity_poly.pdbx_strand_id
1 'polypeptide(L)'
;MGDCFSCFKDCSVGEEYESEQLLSDKYSFPYGGESHEIVTFSVATVEMIKYDFEHDTCRTYEVQAYLFNGTLIETSTSALHIISTSEGHRGCCVPANAKYLNDNFWFVLIDINAILDGSSTTHNLYITDMYSVISSLRILDTLYLSRPTDFHQNLTIFKKSFGMDGIHFAYKNNHIQPIKCKQINGTSIIRNKMNDEVCYKDIRVMVGHETWFTADGIYLFRESQIIPCQRNVITYSFTAYLIIAFCIITIILCLFQKSNKKRAEEGFQYKDHEDVDFKKKNCGIYVVNV
;
A
#
# COMPACT_ATOMS: atom_id res chain seq x y z
N MET A 1 -23.63 8.78 -6.15
CA MET A 1 -22.63 7.71 -5.91
C MET A 1 -22.40 7.03 -7.24
N GLY A 2 -21.17 7.06 -7.77
CA GLY A 2 -20.88 6.39 -9.04
C GLY A 2 -20.90 4.87 -8.85
N ASP A 3 -21.34 4.14 -9.87
CA ASP A 3 -21.43 2.68 -9.81
C ASP A 3 -20.06 2.05 -9.63
N CYS A 4 -19.84 1.35 -8.52
CA CYS A 4 -18.64 0.54 -8.33
C CYS A 4 -18.74 -0.67 -9.27
N PHE A 5 -17.67 -0.97 -10.01
CA PHE A 5 -17.67 -2.12 -10.91
C PHE A 5 -16.54 -3.07 -10.54
N SER A 6 -16.80 -4.35 -10.79
CA SER A 6 -15.87 -5.42 -10.43
C SER A 6 -15.40 -6.14 -11.68
N CYS A 7 -14.22 -5.72 -12.16
CA CYS A 7 -13.52 -6.35 -13.27
C CYS A 7 -12.29 -7.06 -12.71
N PHE A 8 -12.13 -8.34 -13.05
CA PHE A 8 -10.98 -9.15 -12.64
C PHE A 8 -10.34 -9.79 -13.88
N LYS A 9 -9.22 -10.47 -13.68
CA LYS A 9 -8.41 -11.10 -14.74
C LYS A 9 -8.28 -12.60 -14.48
N ASP A 10 -8.75 -13.40 -15.42
CA ASP A 10 -8.54 -14.85 -15.44
C ASP A 10 -7.41 -15.19 -16.42
N CYS A 11 -6.34 -15.72 -15.87
CA CYS A 11 -5.16 -16.11 -16.65
C CYS A 11 -5.16 -17.60 -17.04
N SER A 12 -6.15 -18.38 -16.60
CA SER A 12 -6.25 -19.81 -16.95
C SER A 12 -6.75 -20.06 -18.38
N VAL A 13 -7.43 -19.07 -18.96
CA VAL A 13 -7.97 -19.09 -20.34
C VAL A 13 -7.33 -18.02 -21.23
N GLY A 14 -6.18 -17.50 -20.82
CA GLY A 14 -5.52 -16.41 -21.53
C GLY A 14 -4.93 -16.83 -22.87
N GLU A 15 -4.76 -15.85 -23.77
CA GLU A 15 -4.10 -16.05 -25.05
C GLU A 15 -2.58 -15.89 -24.87
N GLU A 16 -1.82 -16.81 -25.48
CA GLU A 16 -0.36 -16.70 -25.55
C GLU A 16 -0.01 -15.47 -26.41
N TYR A 17 0.85 -14.59 -25.89
CA TYR A 17 1.31 -13.39 -26.59
C TYR A 17 2.76 -13.58 -27.00
N GLU A 18 3.13 -13.16 -28.21
CA GLU A 18 4.55 -13.05 -28.55
C GLU A 18 5.19 -11.94 -27.71
N SER A 19 6.29 -12.24 -27.04
CA SER A 19 6.95 -11.31 -26.10
C SER A 19 7.39 -10.00 -26.77
N GLU A 20 7.79 -10.08 -28.04
CA GLU A 20 8.20 -8.91 -28.84
C GLU A 20 7.01 -7.99 -29.14
N GLN A 21 5.84 -8.57 -29.44
CA GLN A 21 4.61 -7.84 -29.72
C GLN A 21 4.02 -7.19 -28.47
N LEU A 22 4.13 -7.85 -27.31
CA LEU A 22 3.66 -7.30 -26.03
C LEU A 22 4.36 -5.97 -25.70
N LEU A 23 5.68 -5.95 -25.92
CA LEU A 23 6.50 -4.78 -25.66
C LEU A 23 6.27 -3.69 -26.72
N SER A 24 6.12 -4.04 -28.00
CA SER A 24 5.83 -3.04 -29.04
C SER A 24 4.48 -2.36 -28.82
N ASP A 25 3.45 -3.12 -28.45
CA ASP A 25 2.08 -2.63 -28.30
C ASP A 25 1.91 -1.73 -27.08
N LYS A 26 2.62 -2.03 -25.98
CA LYS A 26 2.59 -1.20 -24.77
C LYS A 26 3.57 -0.03 -24.81
N TYR A 27 4.66 -0.17 -25.55
CA TYR A 27 5.79 0.76 -25.50
C TYR A 27 6.23 1.16 -26.91
N SER A 28 5.31 1.70 -27.69
CA SER A 28 5.65 2.47 -28.88
C SER A 28 6.25 3.80 -28.47
N PHE A 29 7.48 3.78 -27.94
CA PHE A 29 8.26 4.99 -27.78
C PHE A 29 8.77 5.42 -29.16
N PRO A 30 8.78 6.73 -29.48
CA PRO A 30 9.40 7.21 -30.71
C PRO A 30 10.90 6.95 -30.61
N TYR A 31 11.32 5.79 -31.09
CA TYR A 31 12.72 5.40 -31.21
C TYR A 31 12.94 4.91 -32.63
N GLY A 32 13.27 5.86 -33.50
CA GLY A 32 13.62 5.58 -34.88
C GLY A 32 14.02 6.84 -35.62
N GLY A 33 15.33 7.06 -35.76
CA GLY A 33 15.92 7.83 -36.86
C GLY A 33 15.74 9.36 -36.84
N GLU A 34 16.84 10.05 -36.55
CA GLU A 34 17.24 11.33 -37.16
C GLU A 34 16.41 12.60 -36.93
N SER A 35 15.36 12.60 -36.10
CA SER A 35 14.80 13.87 -35.60
C SER A 35 14.65 13.86 -34.08
N HIS A 36 15.29 14.83 -33.44
CA HIS A 36 15.01 15.21 -32.05
C HIS A 36 13.61 15.83 -32.01
N GLU A 37 12.58 14.99 -32.12
CA GLU A 37 11.21 15.43 -31.92
C GLU A 37 11.10 15.93 -30.48
N ILE A 38 10.69 17.19 -30.32
CA ILE A 38 10.56 17.81 -29.01
C ILE A 38 9.44 17.09 -28.27
N VAL A 39 9.81 16.24 -27.32
CA VAL A 39 8.87 15.57 -26.44
C VAL A 39 8.27 16.63 -25.51
N THR A 40 6.98 16.92 -25.68
CA THR A 40 6.25 17.88 -24.84
C THR A 40 5.61 17.15 -23.67
N PHE A 41 5.81 17.67 -22.47
CA PHE A 41 5.23 17.13 -21.23
C PHE A 41 4.28 18.16 -20.64
N SER A 42 3.19 17.70 -20.06
CA SER A 42 2.33 18.55 -19.24
C SER A 42 2.62 18.27 -17.78
N VAL A 43 2.88 19.32 -17.00
CA VAL A 43 2.99 19.23 -15.55
C VAL A 43 1.60 19.37 -14.97
N ALA A 44 1.22 18.49 -14.05
CA ALA A 44 -0.05 18.58 -13.36
C ALA A 44 0.11 18.17 -11.89
N THR A 45 -0.73 18.74 -11.03
CA THR A 45 -0.99 18.16 -9.72
C THR A 45 -2.08 17.10 -9.88
N VAL A 46 -1.78 15.90 -9.42
CA VAL A 46 -2.69 14.76 -9.46
C VAL A 46 -2.95 14.26 -8.04
N GLU A 47 -4.17 13.79 -7.80
CA GLU A 47 -4.50 13.01 -6.62
C GLU A 47 -4.25 11.55 -6.95
N MET A 48 -3.26 10.95 -6.30
CA MET A 48 -2.97 9.52 -6.36
C MET A 48 -3.86 8.78 -5.37
N ILE A 49 -4.41 7.65 -5.80
CA ILE A 49 -5.36 6.85 -5.02
C ILE A 49 -4.87 5.40 -5.05
N LYS A 50 -4.43 4.89 -3.89
CA LYS A 50 -4.14 3.47 -3.70
C LYS A 50 -5.34 2.79 -3.07
N TYR A 51 -5.98 1.91 -3.81
CA TYR A 51 -7.08 1.11 -3.32
C TYR A 51 -6.57 -0.17 -2.64
N ASP A 52 -7.03 -0.41 -1.43
CA ASP A 52 -6.82 -1.62 -0.64
C ASP A 52 -8.02 -2.54 -0.85
N PHE A 53 -7.84 -3.51 -1.73
CA PHE A 53 -8.87 -4.50 -2.03
C PHE A 53 -9.24 -5.35 -0.82
N GLU A 54 -8.36 -5.59 0.15
CA GLU A 54 -8.70 -6.45 1.29
C GLU A 54 -9.73 -5.76 2.20
N HIS A 55 -9.48 -4.49 2.49
CA HIS A 55 -10.26 -3.72 3.46
C HIS A 55 -11.35 -2.84 2.84
N ASP A 56 -11.44 -2.77 1.50
CA ASP A 56 -12.34 -1.86 0.79
C ASP A 56 -12.09 -0.37 1.11
N THR A 57 -10.82 -0.01 1.26
CA THR A 57 -10.43 1.35 1.64
C THR A 57 -9.53 1.98 0.60
N CYS A 58 -9.51 3.30 0.54
CA CYS A 58 -8.60 4.05 -0.33
C CYS A 58 -7.67 4.88 0.54
N ARG A 59 -6.41 4.98 0.12
CA ARG A 59 -5.46 5.98 0.59
C ARG A 59 -5.22 6.97 -0.53
N THR A 60 -5.35 8.25 -0.24
CA THR A 60 -5.13 9.32 -1.21
C THR A 60 -3.95 10.19 -0.80
N TYR A 61 -3.23 10.70 -1.78
CA TYR A 61 -2.17 11.68 -1.59
C TYR A 61 -1.96 12.50 -2.86
N GLU A 62 -1.63 13.77 -2.73
CA GLU A 62 -1.37 14.65 -3.87
C GLU A 62 0.10 14.60 -4.26
N VAL A 63 0.37 14.54 -5.56
CA VAL A 63 1.72 14.66 -6.11
C VAL A 63 1.72 15.57 -7.33
N GLN A 64 2.85 16.19 -7.59
CA GLN A 64 3.11 16.72 -8.92
C GLN A 64 3.55 15.54 -9.81
N ALA A 65 3.05 15.52 -11.04
CA ALA A 65 3.40 14.51 -12.01
C ALA A 65 3.57 15.11 -13.40
N TYR A 66 4.41 14.47 -14.20
CA TYR A 66 4.50 14.70 -15.63
C TYR A 66 3.57 13.74 -16.36
N LEU A 67 2.79 14.27 -17.29
CA LEU A 67 1.93 13.49 -18.17
C LEU A 67 2.49 13.50 -19.57
N PHE A 68 2.71 12.32 -20.13
CA PHE A 68 3.19 12.15 -21.49
C PHE A 68 2.64 10.86 -22.11
N ASN A 69 1.91 11.00 -23.22
CA ASN A 69 1.44 9.90 -24.09
C ASN A 69 1.02 8.63 -23.33
N GLY A 70 0.04 8.74 -22.43
CA GLY A 70 -0.46 7.59 -21.66
C GLY A 70 0.45 7.14 -20.49
N THR A 71 1.42 7.96 -20.09
CA THR A 71 2.31 7.74 -18.96
C THR A 71 2.19 8.89 -17.96
N LEU A 72 2.30 8.56 -16.68
CA LEU A 72 2.36 9.48 -15.55
C LEU A 72 3.67 9.23 -14.81
N ILE A 73 4.46 10.27 -14.58
CA ILE A 73 5.74 10.17 -13.84
C ILE A 73 5.64 11.05 -12.60
N GLU A 74 5.67 10.43 -11.42
CA GLU A 74 5.68 11.15 -10.14
C GLU A 74 6.99 11.94 -9.99
N THR A 75 6.93 13.24 -9.71
CA THR A 75 8.14 14.07 -9.64
C THR A 75 8.97 13.83 -8.39
N SER A 76 8.34 13.45 -7.28
CA SER A 76 9.00 13.26 -5.98
C SER A 76 9.80 11.96 -5.88
N THR A 77 9.34 10.92 -6.57
CA THR A 77 9.88 9.56 -6.46
C THR A 77 10.53 9.10 -7.77
N SER A 78 10.32 9.83 -8.87
CA SER A 78 10.61 9.39 -10.23
C SER A 78 9.91 8.07 -10.61
N ALA A 79 8.84 7.72 -9.88
CA ALA A 79 8.06 6.52 -10.17
C ALA A 79 7.32 6.70 -11.51
N LEU A 80 7.53 5.74 -12.41
CA LEU A 80 6.87 5.70 -13.71
C LEU A 80 5.62 4.84 -13.61
N HIS A 81 4.49 5.41 -14.00
CA HIS A 81 3.20 4.75 -14.05
C HIS A 81 2.65 4.79 -15.47
N ILE A 82 2.21 3.64 -15.97
CA ILE A 82 1.58 3.55 -17.28
C ILE A 82 0.07 3.59 -17.07
N ILE A 83 -0.58 4.51 -17.76
CA ILE A 83 -2.04 4.63 -17.74
C ILE A 83 -2.59 3.43 -18.50
N SER A 84 -3.21 2.53 -17.75
CA SER A 84 -3.73 1.27 -18.28
C SER A 84 -5.03 1.51 -19.05
N THR A 85 -5.13 0.89 -20.22
CA THR A 85 -6.40 0.81 -20.97
C THR A 85 -7.30 -0.32 -20.46
N SER A 86 -6.74 -1.24 -19.67
CA SER A 86 -7.48 -2.36 -19.09
C SER A 86 -7.88 -2.01 -17.66
N GLU A 87 -9.17 -2.11 -17.35
CA GLU A 87 -9.67 -1.76 -16.02
C GLU A 87 -9.49 -2.95 -15.06
N GLY A 88 -9.02 -2.65 -13.85
CA GLY A 88 -9.12 -3.55 -12.68
C GLY A 88 -10.42 -3.31 -11.91
N HIS A 89 -10.61 -3.99 -10.78
CA HIS A 89 -11.76 -3.73 -9.92
C HIS A 89 -11.65 -2.31 -9.35
N ARG A 90 -12.71 -1.52 -9.54
CA ARG A 90 -12.78 -0.14 -9.03
C ARG A 90 -13.58 -0.14 -7.74
N GLY A 91 -12.88 0.00 -6.62
CA GLY A 91 -13.48 0.17 -5.31
C GLY A 91 -14.38 1.40 -5.24
N CYS A 92 -15.39 1.37 -4.37
CA CYS A 92 -16.38 2.46 -4.28
C CYS A 92 -15.78 3.80 -3.84
N CYS A 93 -14.64 3.78 -3.15
CA CYS A 93 -13.89 4.97 -2.77
C CYS A 93 -13.06 5.57 -3.91
N VAL A 94 -12.96 4.91 -5.07
CA VAL A 94 -12.27 5.42 -6.26
C VAL A 94 -13.25 6.22 -7.13
N PRO A 95 -13.00 7.52 -7.37
CA PRO A 95 -13.84 8.37 -8.21
C PRO A 95 -14.04 7.80 -9.63
N ALA A 96 -15.20 8.08 -10.24
CA ALA A 96 -15.54 7.56 -11.57
C ALA A 96 -14.68 8.14 -12.71
N ASN A 97 -14.11 9.33 -12.50
CA ASN A 97 -13.19 9.98 -13.45
C ASN A 97 -11.73 9.54 -13.26
N ALA A 98 -11.42 8.71 -12.26
CA ALA A 98 -10.07 8.26 -12.01
C ALA A 98 -9.56 7.35 -13.14
N LYS A 99 -8.27 7.47 -13.45
CA LYS A 99 -7.59 6.68 -14.47
C LYS A 99 -6.72 5.62 -13.80
N TYR A 100 -6.75 4.40 -14.34
CA TYR A 100 -6.06 3.27 -13.73
C TYR A 100 -4.56 3.27 -14.07
N LEU A 101 -3.72 3.07 -13.06
CA LEU A 101 -2.26 3.03 -13.17
C LEU A 101 -1.67 1.63 -12.94
N ASN A 102 -2.53 0.60 -12.85
CA ASN A 102 -2.19 -0.78 -12.46
C ASN A 102 -1.92 -0.95 -10.96
N ASP A 103 -1.89 -2.20 -10.50
CA ASP A 103 -1.70 -2.56 -9.09
C ASP A 103 -2.63 -1.80 -8.15
N ASN A 104 -3.93 -1.66 -8.47
CA ASN A 104 -4.89 -0.89 -7.66
C ASN A 104 -4.51 0.59 -7.42
N PHE A 105 -3.58 1.16 -8.20
CA PHE A 105 -3.33 2.59 -8.22
C PHE A 105 -4.22 3.26 -9.25
N TRP A 106 -4.72 4.43 -8.88
CA TRP A 106 -5.52 5.29 -9.72
C TRP A 106 -5.06 6.73 -9.55
N PHE A 107 -5.36 7.59 -10.52
CA PHE A 107 -5.16 9.02 -10.34
C PHE A 107 -6.32 9.84 -10.87
N VAL A 108 -6.50 11.02 -10.28
CA VAL A 108 -7.41 12.07 -10.73
C VAL A 108 -6.62 13.35 -10.96
N LEU A 109 -6.93 14.06 -12.04
CA LEU A 109 -6.38 15.40 -12.28
C LEU A 109 -7.09 16.41 -11.38
N ILE A 110 -6.34 17.11 -10.52
CA ILE A 110 -6.89 18.12 -9.62
C ILE A 110 -7.10 19.44 -10.37
N ASP A 111 -6.14 19.83 -11.20
CA ASP A 111 -6.20 21.04 -12.00
C ASP A 111 -5.99 20.73 -13.50
N ILE A 112 -7.09 20.72 -14.24
CA ILE A 112 -7.09 20.52 -15.70
C ILE A 112 -6.51 21.75 -16.42
N ASN A 113 -6.57 22.94 -15.82
CA ASN A 113 -6.09 24.18 -16.42
C ASN A 113 -4.56 24.32 -16.28
N ALA A 114 -3.95 23.71 -15.26
CA ALA A 114 -2.50 23.61 -15.11
C ALA A 114 -1.80 22.81 -16.23
N ILE A 115 -2.56 22.01 -16.98
CA ILE A 115 -2.08 21.24 -18.14
C ILE A 115 -1.65 22.15 -19.30
N LEU A 116 -2.12 23.41 -19.32
CA LEU A 116 -2.06 24.31 -20.48
C LEU A 116 -0.97 25.40 -20.44
N ASP A 117 -0.19 25.54 -19.37
CA ASP A 117 0.93 26.49 -19.32
C ASP A 117 2.27 25.85 -19.76
N GLY A 118 2.18 24.96 -20.77
CA GLY A 118 3.26 24.16 -21.35
C GLY A 118 4.36 24.95 -22.10
N SER A 119 4.81 26.08 -21.55
CA SER A 119 5.95 26.86 -22.07
C SER A 119 7.10 27.05 -21.08
N SER A 120 7.07 26.40 -19.91
CA SER A 120 8.28 26.30 -19.08
C SER A 120 9.21 25.24 -19.66
N THR A 121 10.24 25.74 -20.36
CA THR A 121 11.47 25.09 -20.81
C THR A 121 12.17 24.33 -19.68
N THR A 122 11.66 23.16 -19.31
CA THR A 122 12.35 22.19 -18.44
C THR A 122 12.77 20.99 -19.27
N HIS A 123 13.67 21.22 -20.24
CA HIS A 123 13.96 20.29 -21.32
C HIS A 123 15.08 19.27 -21.05
N ASN A 124 16.12 19.52 -20.24
CA ASN A 124 17.30 18.63 -20.29
C ASN A 124 17.51 17.70 -19.09
N LEU A 125 17.35 18.18 -17.86
CA LEU A 125 17.56 17.33 -16.66
C LEU A 125 16.51 16.21 -16.59
N TYR A 126 15.25 16.53 -16.88
CA TYR A 126 14.12 15.60 -16.74
C TYR A 126 14.02 14.58 -17.87
N ILE A 127 14.40 14.98 -19.09
CA ILE A 127 14.58 14.05 -20.21
C ILE A 127 15.69 13.04 -19.87
N THR A 128 16.76 13.47 -19.20
CA THR A 128 17.85 12.58 -18.75
C THR A 128 17.38 11.61 -17.67
N ASP A 129 16.62 12.06 -16.67
CA ASP A 129 16.06 11.18 -15.64
C ASP A 129 15.09 10.15 -16.25
N MET A 130 14.20 10.59 -17.14
CA MET A 130 13.28 9.71 -17.88
C MET A 130 14.05 8.70 -18.73
N TYR A 131 15.07 9.13 -19.49
CA TYR A 131 15.91 8.20 -20.25
C TYR A 131 16.73 7.28 -19.35
N SER A 132 17.14 7.70 -18.16
CA SER A 132 17.82 6.83 -17.20
C SER A 132 16.87 5.76 -16.66
N VAL A 133 15.61 6.11 -16.36
CA VAL A 133 14.58 5.17 -15.94
C VAL A 133 14.25 4.20 -17.08
N ILE A 134 13.98 4.70 -18.29
CA ILE A 134 13.67 3.88 -19.47
C ILE A 134 14.83 2.96 -19.87
N SER A 135 16.07 3.46 -19.85
CA SER A 135 17.25 2.63 -20.14
C SER A 135 17.52 1.60 -19.04
N SER A 136 17.30 1.93 -17.77
CA SER A 136 17.38 0.96 -16.67
C SER A 136 16.30 -0.11 -16.76
N LEU A 137 15.11 0.26 -17.23
CA LEU A 137 14.00 -0.66 -17.51
C LEU A 137 14.33 -1.62 -18.67
N ARG A 138 14.97 -1.11 -19.74
CA ARG A 138 15.50 -1.97 -20.82
C ARG A 138 16.62 -2.91 -20.36
N ILE A 139 17.47 -2.47 -19.43
CA ILE A 139 18.51 -3.34 -18.85
C ILE A 139 17.88 -4.46 -18.01
N LEU A 140 16.76 -4.18 -17.33
CA LEU A 140 15.97 -5.21 -16.67
C LEU A 140 15.39 -6.18 -17.71
N ASP A 141 14.81 -5.72 -18.83
CA ASP A 141 14.37 -6.60 -19.94
C ASP A 141 15.48 -7.56 -20.41
N THR A 142 16.71 -7.07 -20.57
CA THR A 142 17.85 -7.89 -21.01
C THR A 142 18.33 -8.89 -19.94
N LEU A 143 18.11 -8.58 -18.66
CA LEU A 143 18.56 -9.42 -17.54
C LEU A 143 17.51 -10.46 -17.10
N TYR A 144 16.23 -10.24 -17.39
CA TYR A 144 15.14 -10.73 -16.53
C TYR A 144 14.70 -12.20 -16.61
N LEU A 145 15.07 -12.94 -17.65
CA LEU A 145 14.51 -14.29 -17.87
C LEU A 145 15.58 -15.38 -17.93
N SER A 146 16.82 -15.05 -17.57
CA SER A 146 17.98 -15.92 -17.81
C SER A 146 18.18 -17.04 -16.79
N ARG A 147 17.48 -17.06 -15.63
CA ARG A 147 17.62 -18.12 -14.62
C ARG A 147 16.29 -18.53 -13.95
N PRO A 148 15.95 -19.84 -13.89
CA PRO A 148 14.69 -20.32 -13.29
C PRO A 148 14.57 -20.07 -11.78
N THR A 149 15.69 -20.05 -11.05
CA THR A 149 15.71 -20.03 -9.58
C THR A 149 15.16 -18.75 -8.96
N ASP A 150 15.31 -17.61 -9.65
CA ASP A 150 14.88 -16.30 -9.15
C ASP A 150 13.63 -15.77 -9.88
N PHE A 151 13.01 -16.61 -10.71
CA PHE A 151 11.95 -16.22 -11.64
C PHE A 151 10.79 -15.51 -10.94
N HIS A 152 10.24 -16.07 -9.85
CA HIS A 152 9.06 -15.50 -9.18
C HIS A 152 9.34 -14.15 -8.50
N GLN A 153 10.51 -14.01 -7.87
CA GLN A 153 10.87 -12.78 -7.16
C GLN A 153 11.13 -11.66 -8.15
N ASN A 154 11.91 -11.97 -9.19
CA ASN A 154 12.15 -11.06 -10.30
C ASN A 154 10.80 -10.68 -10.91
N LEU A 155 9.98 -11.65 -11.32
CA LEU A 155 8.70 -11.38 -11.98
C LEU A 155 7.81 -10.40 -11.21
N THR A 156 7.82 -10.47 -9.88
CA THR A 156 7.07 -9.52 -9.04
C THR A 156 7.58 -8.09 -9.17
N ILE A 157 8.91 -7.90 -9.15
CA ILE A 157 9.53 -6.59 -9.35
C ILE A 157 9.23 -6.07 -10.76
N PHE A 158 9.32 -6.92 -11.77
CA PHE A 158 8.99 -6.57 -13.16
C PHE A 158 7.52 -6.17 -13.33
N LYS A 159 6.57 -6.97 -12.84
CA LYS A 159 5.15 -6.62 -12.91
C LYS A 159 4.85 -5.25 -12.29
N LYS A 160 5.50 -4.95 -11.15
CA LYS A 160 5.38 -3.66 -10.47
C LYS A 160 6.00 -2.51 -11.27
N SER A 161 7.20 -2.69 -11.80
CA SER A 161 7.90 -1.65 -12.57
C SER A 161 7.22 -1.31 -13.90
N PHE A 162 6.48 -2.25 -14.48
CA PHE A 162 5.92 -2.12 -15.84
C PHE A 162 4.39 -2.04 -15.88
N GLY A 163 3.70 -2.00 -14.73
CA GLY A 163 2.25 -1.87 -14.69
C GLY A 163 1.55 -2.92 -15.56
N MET A 164 1.88 -4.20 -15.34
CA MET A 164 1.43 -5.30 -16.19
C MET A 164 0.32 -6.13 -15.56
N ASP A 165 -0.74 -5.44 -15.15
CA ASP A 165 -1.96 -6.12 -14.74
C ASP A 165 -2.58 -6.86 -15.92
N GLY A 166 -3.14 -8.03 -15.64
CA GLY A 166 -3.71 -8.89 -16.67
C GLY A 166 -2.68 -9.57 -17.56
N ILE A 167 -1.40 -9.64 -17.13
CA ILE A 167 -0.39 -10.47 -17.79
C ILE A 167 0.17 -11.48 -16.79
N HIS A 168 0.02 -12.75 -17.11
CA HIS A 168 0.65 -13.86 -16.40
C HIS A 168 1.88 -14.32 -17.16
N PHE A 169 2.88 -14.85 -16.46
CA PHE A 169 4.09 -15.36 -17.10
C PHE A 169 4.24 -16.82 -16.72
N ALA A 170 4.18 -17.69 -17.71
CA ALA A 170 4.35 -19.13 -17.54
C ALA A 170 5.75 -19.54 -18.01
N TYR A 171 6.37 -20.49 -17.31
CA TYR A 171 7.60 -21.11 -17.78
C TYR A 171 7.26 -22.33 -18.63
N LYS A 172 7.51 -22.25 -19.94
CA LYS A 172 7.17 -23.31 -20.92
C LYS A 172 8.36 -23.54 -21.83
N ASN A 173 8.78 -24.79 -22.00
CA ASN A 173 9.87 -25.19 -22.89
C ASN A 173 11.19 -24.42 -22.67
N ASN A 174 11.58 -24.15 -21.42
CA ASN A 174 12.74 -23.33 -21.06
C ASN A 174 12.69 -21.85 -21.48
N HIS A 175 11.51 -21.35 -21.81
CA HIS A 175 11.27 -19.95 -22.08
C HIS A 175 10.15 -19.44 -21.17
N ILE A 176 10.18 -18.13 -20.92
CA ILE A 176 9.10 -17.48 -20.19
C ILE A 176 8.16 -16.88 -21.21
N GLN A 177 6.91 -17.28 -21.12
CA GLN A 177 5.86 -16.91 -22.05
C GLN A 177 4.84 -16.01 -21.35
N PRO A 178 4.62 -14.78 -21.86
CA PRO A 178 3.53 -13.95 -21.36
C PRO A 178 2.19 -14.49 -21.87
N ILE A 179 1.23 -14.55 -20.96
CA ILE A 179 -0.15 -14.97 -21.19
C ILE A 179 -1.03 -13.76 -20.87
N LYS A 180 -1.76 -13.27 -21.87
CA LYS A 180 -2.70 -12.18 -21.70
C LYS A 180 -3.95 -12.73 -21.03
N CYS A 181 -4.20 -12.29 -19.80
CA CYS A 181 -5.35 -12.73 -19.02
C CYS A 181 -6.63 -12.12 -19.58
N LYS A 182 -7.71 -12.90 -19.54
CA LYS A 182 -9.04 -12.48 -19.98
C LYS A 182 -9.70 -11.65 -18.89
N GLN A 183 -10.30 -10.52 -19.26
CA GLN A 183 -11.11 -9.74 -18.34
C GLN A 183 -12.45 -10.43 -18.08
N ILE A 184 -12.83 -10.54 -16.81
CA ILE A 184 -14.05 -11.18 -16.34
C ILE A 184 -14.77 -10.23 -15.39
N ASN A 185 -16.08 -10.11 -15.56
CA ASN A 185 -16.93 -9.31 -14.68
C ASN A 185 -17.35 -10.16 -13.48
N GLY A 186 -17.11 -9.67 -12.26
CA GLY A 186 -17.66 -10.26 -11.05
C GLY A 186 -19.03 -9.68 -10.71
N THR A 187 -19.89 -10.52 -10.14
CA THR A 187 -21.25 -10.17 -9.72
C THR A 187 -21.31 -9.72 -8.27
N SER A 188 -20.47 -10.29 -7.39
CA SER A 188 -20.38 -9.86 -6.00
C SER A 188 -19.02 -10.20 -5.37
N ILE A 189 -18.68 -9.49 -4.30
CA ILE A 189 -17.45 -9.72 -3.52
C ILE A 189 -17.87 -10.09 -2.10
N ILE A 190 -17.41 -11.24 -1.62
CA ILE A 190 -17.69 -11.74 -0.28
C ILE A 190 -16.41 -11.57 0.55
N ARG A 191 -16.29 -10.40 1.19
CA ARG A 191 -15.12 -10.01 1.98
C ARG A 191 -14.90 -10.86 3.23
N ASN A 192 -15.97 -11.50 3.73
CA ASN A 192 -15.84 -12.47 4.81
C ASN A 192 -15.09 -13.72 4.32
N LYS A 193 -13.87 -13.90 4.80
CA LYS A 193 -13.00 -15.04 4.50
C LYS A 193 -13.49 -16.36 5.14
N MET A 194 -14.48 -16.33 6.03
CA MET A 194 -15.07 -17.51 6.66
C MET A 194 -16.37 -17.96 5.98
N ASN A 195 -16.52 -19.28 5.76
CA ASN A 195 -17.73 -19.94 5.28
C ASN A 195 -17.91 -21.28 5.97
N ASP A 196 -19.02 -21.49 6.69
CA ASP A 196 -19.33 -22.79 7.33
C ASP A 196 -18.14 -23.38 8.12
N GLU A 197 -17.49 -22.54 8.92
CA GLU A 197 -16.29 -22.87 9.72
C GLU A 197 -14.97 -23.08 8.96
N VAL A 198 -14.98 -22.96 7.63
CA VAL A 198 -13.78 -22.96 6.78
C VAL A 198 -13.32 -21.52 6.56
N CYS A 199 -12.03 -21.25 6.80
CA CYS A 199 -11.43 -19.95 6.49
C CYS A 199 -10.52 -20.06 5.28
N TYR A 200 -10.76 -19.20 4.29
CA TYR A 200 -9.95 -19.07 3.10
C TYR A 200 -8.90 -17.97 3.29
N LYS A 201 -7.74 -18.15 2.68
CA LYS A 201 -6.69 -17.14 2.68
C LYS A 201 -7.10 -15.90 1.88
N ASP A 202 -7.75 -16.13 0.74
CA ASP A 202 -8.07 -15.12 -0.25
C ASP A 202 -9.56 -14.75 -0.21
N ILE A 203 -9.92 -13.60 -0.79
CA ILE A 203 -11.28 -13.10 -0.79
C ILE A 203 -12.09 -13.78 -1.87
N ARG A 204 -13.32 -14.17 -1.51
CA ARG A 204 -14.26 -14.80 -2.43
C ARG A 204 -14.91 -13.75 -3.34
N VAL A 205 -15.03 -14.10 -4.60
CA VAL A 205 -15.68 -13.31 -5.64
C VAL A 205 -16.62 -14.21 -6.41
N MET A 206 -17.85 -13.75 -6.65
CA MET A 206 -18.79 -14.45 -7.51
C MET A 206 -18.60 -14.01 -8.95
N VAL A 207 -18.49 -14.98 -9.87
CA VAL A 207 -18.44 -14.76 -11.31
C VAL A 207 -19.58 -15.56 -11.92
N GLY A 208 -20.65 -14.87 -12.32
CA GLY A 208 -21.91 -15.54 -12.66
C GLY A 208 -22.46 -16.31 -11.47
N HIS A 209 -22.47 -17.64 -11.56
CA HIS A 209 -22.90 -18.57 -10.49
C HIS A 209 -21.74 -19.33 -9.84
N GLU A 210 -20.49 -19.06 -10.24
CA GLU A 210 -19.31 -19.73 -9.70
C GLU A 210 -18.62 -18.89 -8.63
N THR A 211 -18.06 -19.56 -7.63
CA THR A 211 -17.20 -18.93 -6.61
C THR A 211 -15.75 -19.00 -7.06
N TRP A 212 -15.10 -17.85 -7.08
CA TRP A 212 -13.68 -17.67 -7.39
C TRP A 212 -13.00 -16.93 -6.23
N PHE A 213 -11.69 -16.80 -6.29
CA PHE A 213 -10.88 -16.18 -5.25
C PHE A 213 -9.91 -15.15 -5.82
N THR A 214 -9.61 -14.11 -5.05
CA THR A 214 -8.58 -13.13 -5.39
C THR A 214 -7.92 -12.58 -4.12
N ALA A 215 -6.61 -12.39 -4.18
CA ALA A 215 -5.85 -11.81 -3.07
C ALA A 215 -5.78 -10.27 -3.17
N ASP A 216 -5.81 -9.75 -4.38
CA ASP A 216 -5.51 -8.34 -4.70
C ASP A 216 -6.64 -7.64 -5.47
N GLY A 217 -7.71 -8.34 -5.85
CA GLY A 217 -8.77 -7.75 -6.66
C GLY A 217 -8.43 -7.60 -8.13
N ILE A 218 -7.31 -8.19 -8.58
CA ILE A 218 -6.85 -8.15 -9.96
C ILE A 218 -6.93 -9.55 -10.56
N TYR A 219 -6.25 -10.52 -9.96
CA TYR A 219 -6.16 -11.88 -10.52
C TYR A 219 -7.15 -12.84 -9.85
N LEU A 220 -7.84 -13.65 -10.66
CA LEU A 220 -8.74 -14.68 -10.18
C LEU A 220 -8.07 -16.06 -10.13
N PHE A 221 -8.44 -16.81 -9.10
CA PHE A 221 -8.06 -18.21 -8.89
C PHE A 221 -9.30 -19.04 -8.61
N ARG A 222 -9.32 -20.30 -9.07
CA ARG A 222 -10.44 -21.23 -8.79
C ARG A 222 -10.39 -21.80 -7.38
N GLU A 223 -9.21 -21.79 -6.76
CA GLU A 223 -8.97 -22.35 -5.44
C GLU A 223 -8.25 -21.33 -4.57
N SER A 224 -8.51 -21.40 -3.26
CA SER A 224 -7.76 -20.64 -2.24
C SER A 224 -7.30 -21.60 -1.16
N GLN A 225 -6.16 -21.28 -0.55
CA GLN A 225 -5.63 -22.04 0.57
C GLN A 225 -6.60 -21.96 1.76
N ILE A 226 -6.96 -23.11 2.32
CA ILE A 226 -7.68 -23.19 3.59
C ILE A 226 -6.67 -22.92 4.70
N ILE A 227 -6.97 -21.94 5.55
CA ILE A 227 -6.16 -21.54 6.70
C ILE A 227 -6.94 -21.77 8.00
N PRO A 228 -6.25 -21.96 9.14
CA PRO A 228 -6.93 -22.00 10.43
C PRO A 228 -7.70 -20.69 10.62
N CYS A 229 -8.97 -20.81 10.98
CA CYS A 229 -9.76 -19.63 11.31
C CYS A 229 -9.11 -18.92 12.49
N GLN A 230 -8.57 -17.73 12.23
CA GLN A 230 -8.31 -16.75 13.27
C GLN A 230 -9.68 -16.30 13.76
N ARG A 231 -10.28 -17.09 14.66
CA ARG A 231 -11.25 -16.51 15.59
C ARG A 231 -10.47 -15.40 16.25
N ASN A 232 -10.96 -14.17 16.15
CA ASN A 232 -10.50 -13.09 17.00
C ASN A 232 -10.69 -13.62 18.42
N VAL A 233 -9.68 -14.31 18.96
CA VAL A 233 -9.46 -14.41 20.37
C VAL A 233 -9.17 -12.96 20.68
N ILE A 234 -10.24 -12.20 20.96
CA ILE A 234 -10.13 -10.92 21.64
C ILE A 234 -9.14 -11.23 22.73
N THR A 235 -7.95 -10.68 22.59
CA THR A 235 -6.85 -10.95 23.49
C THR A 235 -7.26 -10.28 24.78
N TYR A 236 -8.05 -11.01 25.58
CA TYR A 236 -8.30 -10.72 26.99
C TYR A 236 -6.98 -10.48 27.71
N SER A 237 -5.85 -10.91 27.13
CA SER A 237 -4.50 -10.49 27.46
C SER A 237 -4.37 -8.98 27.75
N PHE A 238 -4.74 -8.05 26.84
CA PHE A 238 -4.46 -6.63 27.10
C PHE A 238 -5.33 -6.04 28.22
N THR A 239 -6.63 -6.36 28.24
CA THR A 239 -7.53 -5.95 29.33
C THR A 239 -7.18 -6.63 30.66
N ALA A 240 -6.78 -7.90 30.64
CA ALA A 240 -6.31 -8.62 31.83
C ALA A 240 -4.98 -8.05 32.35
N TYR A 241 -4.03 -7.68 31.47
CA TYR A 241 -2.79 -7.01 31.86
C TYR A 241 -3.08 -5.66 32.52
N LEU A 242 -4.01 -4.87 31.98
CA LEU A 242 -4.43 -3.61 32.60
C LEU A 242 -5.10 -3.84 33.96
N ILE A 243 -5.97 -4.84 34.08
CA ILE A 243 -6.61 -5.19 35.37
C ILE A 243 -5.57 -5.65 36.39
N ILE A 244 -4.64 -6.52 36.00
CA ILE A 244 -3.57 -7.02 36.89
C ILE A 244 -2.66 -5.86 37.32
N ALA A 245 -2.26 -4.98 36.40
CA ALA A 245 -1.45 -3.81 36.71
C ALA A 245 -2.17 -2.88 37.70
N PHE A 246 -3.46 -2.64 37.50
CA PHE A 246 -4.28 -1.84 38.41
C PHE A 246 -4.39 -2.47 39.80
N CYS A 247 -4.58 -3.79 39.87
CA CYS A 247 -4.59 -4.54 41.14
C CYS A 247 -3.25 -4.43 41.88
N ILE A 248 -2.11 -4.56 41.18
CA ILE A 248 -0.77 -4.44 41.78
C ILE A 248 -0.55 -3.03 42.32
N ILE A 249 -0.88 -1.98 41.56
CA ILE A 249 -0.77 -0.58 42.01
C ILE A 249 -1.63 -0.36 43.26
N THR A 250 -2.85 -0.88 43.27
CA THR A 250 -3.76 -0.74 44.42
C THR A 250 -3.19 -1.42 45.67
N ILE A 251 -2.61 -2.62 45.53
CA ILE A 251 -1.94 -3.32 46.65
C ILE A 251 -0.75 -2.52 47.17
N ILE A 252 0.10 -1.99 46.28
CA ILE A 252 1.26 -1.17 46.68
C ILE A 252 0.80 0.08 47.45
N LEU A 253 -0.23 0.77 46.98
CA LEU A 253 -0.80 1.94 47.66
C LEU A 253 -1.35 1.57 49.05
N CYS A 254 -2.06 0.44 49.18
CA CYS A 254 -2.55 -0.04 50.48
C CYS A 254 -1.40 -0.36 51.45
N LEU A 255 -0.33 -1.01 50.98
CA LEU A 255 0.85 -1.31 51.80
C LEU A 255 1.55 -0.03 52.25
N PHE A 256 1.67 0.96 51.37
CA PHE A 256 2.27 2.25 51.69
C PHE A 256 1.45 3.03 52.74
N GLN A 257 0.13 3.06 52.60
CA GLN A 257 -0.76 3.66 53.61
C GLN A 257 -0.66 2.97 54.96
N LYS A 258 -0.59 1.63 54.99
CA LYS A 258 -0.42 0.86 56.23
C LYS A 258 0.92 1.15 56.92
N SER A 259 1.99 1.27 56.14
CA SER A 259 3.33 1.63 56.65
C SER A 259 3.34 3.03 57.28
N ASN A 260 2.73 4.01 56.61
CA ASN A 260 2.63 5.39 57.12
C ASN A 260 1.76 5.48 58.38
N LYS A 261 0.67 4.71 58.46
CA LYS A 261 -0.15 4.63 59.67
C LYS A 261 0.64 4.09 60.85
N LYS A 262 1.40 3.01 60.65
CA LYS A 262 2.26 2.43 61.69
C LYS A 262 3.34 3.43 62.15
N ARG A 263 3.98 4.15 61.24
CA ARG A 263 4.94 5.22 61.57
C ARG A 263 4.30 6.40 62.32
N ALA A 264 3.07 6.76 62.00
CA ALA A 264 2.34 7.81 62.73
C ALA A 264 1.99 7.38 64.16
N GLU A 265 1.65 6.11 64.37
CA GLU A 265 1.40 5.53 65.69
C GLU A 265 2.71 5.43 66.51
N GLU A 266 3.83 5.05 65.90
CA GLU A 266 5.15 4.99 66.56
C GLU A 266 5.76 6.38 66.81
N GLY A 267 5.52 7.35 65.91
CA GLY A 267 5.98 8.73 66.03
C GLY A 267 5.25 9.56 67.10
N PHE A 268 4.11 9.08 67.59
CA PHE A 268 3.39 9.71 68.71
C PHE A 268 3.93 9.30 70.09
N GLN A 269 4.90 8.38 70.17
CA GLN A 269 5.56 8.01 71.44
C GLN A 269 6.85 8.78 71.76
N TYR A 270 7.28 9.71 70.89
CA TYR A 270 8.46 10.54 71.14
C TYR A 270 8.11 12.03 71.07
N LYS A 271 7.44 12.53 72.11
CA LYS A 271 7.51 13.95 72.52
C LYS A 271 6.88 14.15 73.89
N ASP A 272 7.60 13.72 74.90
CA ASP A 272 7.69 14.41 76.19
C ASP A 272 9.11 14.15 76.66
N HIS A 273 10.05 15.02 76.26
CA HIS A 273 11.22 15.43 77.05
C HIS A 273 12.17 16.30 76.20
N GLU A 274 12.48 17.46 76.78
CA GLU A 274 13.71 18.26 76.62
C GLU A 274 13.82 19.24 75.44
N ASP A 275 13.35 20.46 75.73
CA ASP A 275 14.14 21.70 75.86
C ASP A 275 15.42 21.90 75.02
N VAL A 276 15.38 23.01 74.25
CA VAL A 276 16.42 24.06 74.08
C VAL A 276 17.78 23.59 73.49
N ASP A 277 18.22 24.05 72.32
CA ASP A 277 18.63 25.43 72.07
C ASP A 277 18.71 25.73 70.55
N PHE A 278 18.05 26.80 70.11
CA PHE A 278 17.89 27.16 68.70
C PHE A 278 18.97 28.17 68.29
N LYS A 279 20.07 27.70 67.67
CA LYS A 279 20.98 28.57 66.92
C LYS A 279 20.45 28.80 65.50
N LYS A 280 19.93 30.02 65.30
CA LYS A 280 19.64 30.65 64.01
C LYS A 280 20.73 30.39 62.97
N LYS A 281 20.37 29.77 61.84
CA LYS A 281 20.99 30.02 60.54
C LYS A 281 19.92 30.21 59.48
N ASN A 282 19.89 31.42 58.94
CA ASN A 282 19.17 31.83 57.74
C ASN A 282 19.69 31.05 56.52
N CYS A 283 18.75 30.53 55.73
CA CYS A 283 18.79 30.35 54.27
C CYS A 283 17.36 29.88 53.92
N GLY A 284 16.52 30.67 53.26
CA GLY A 284 16.72 31.17 51.91
C GLY A 284 15.68 30.46 51.04
N ILE A 285 14.51 31.09 50.91
CA ILE A 285 13.37 30.66 50.11
C ILE A 285 13.78 30.78 48.63
N TYR A 286 13.69 29.69 47.87
CA TYR A 286 13.51 29.76 46.43
C TYR A 286 12.14 29.18 46.11
N VAL A 287 11.19 30.08 45.84
CA VAL A 287 9.97 29.79 45.10
C VAL A 287 10.39 29.72 43.64
N VAL A 288 10.24 28.57 43.00
CA VAL A 288 10.15 28.50 41.53
C VAL A 288 8.66 28.37 41.23
N ASN A 289 8.09 29.48 40.75
CA ASN A 289 6.79 29.45 40.12
C ASN A 289 6.91 28.85 38.71
N VAL A 290 5.83 28.17 38.33
CA VAL A 290 5.45 27.69 36.99
C VAL A 290 5.64 28.78 35.94
#